data_AF-A0A2E6PX21-F1
#
_entry.id   AF-A0A2E6PX21-F1
#
_cell.length_a   1.000
_cell.length_b   1.000
_cell.length_c   1.000
_cell.angle_alpha   90.00
_cell.angle_beta   90.00
_cell.angle_gamma   90.00
#
_symmetry.space_group_name_H-M   'P 1'
#
loop_
_entity.id
_entity.type
_entity.pdbx_description
1 polymer ?
#
loop_
_entity_poly.entity_id
_entity_poly.type
_entity_poly.pdbx_seq_one_letter_code
_entity_poly.pdbx_strand_id
1 'polypeptide(L)' 'MKDDPVNLPAHYRNGDIECIDAIRAALGDAYPDYCRGNVMKYLWRYKNKNGIEDLLKAQWYLNAMIAATRIS' A
#
# COMPACT_ATOMS: atom_id res chain seq x y z
N MET A 1 26.72 5.52 19.37
CA MET A 1 26.21 6.40 18.31
C MET A 1 24.96 5.72 17.77
N LYS A 2 23.80 6.35 18.01
CA LYS A 2 22.42 6.09 17.56
C LYS A 2 22.00 4.64 17.23
N ASP A 3 21.15 4.09 18.08
CA ASP A 3 20.07 3.20 17.63
C ASP A 3 19.22 3.97 16.62
N ASP A 4 18.99 3.37 15.45
CA ASP A 4 18.17 3.91 14.37
C ASP A 4 16.83 3.15 14.30
N PRO A 5 15.81 3.62 15.03
CA PRO A 5 14.48 3.00 15.02
C PRO A 5 13.73 3.20 13.68
N VAL A 6 14.30 3.94 12.73
CA VAL A 6 13.70 4.24 11.43
C VAL A 6 14.08 3.19 10.38
N ASN A 7 15.27 2.58 10.49
CA ASN A 7 15.79 1.67 9.48
C ASN A 7 15.61 0.17 9.80
N LEU A 8 15.26 -0.22 11.03
CA LEU A 8 15.11 -1.64 11.44
C LEU A 8 13.98 -1.91 12.48
N PRO A 9 12.69 -1.59 12.21
CA PRO A 9 11.63 -1.98 13.14
C PRO A 9 11.32 -3.48 12.98
N ALA A 10 11.73 -4.28 13.96
CA ALA A 10 11.49 -5.73 14.03
C ALA A 10 10.03 -6.13 14.34
N HIS A 11 9.05 -5.22 14.24
CA HIS A 11 7.79 -5.33 15.00
C HIS A 11 6.47 -5.24 14.20
N TYR A 12 6.44 -5.24 12.88
CA TYR A 12 5.14 -5.19 12.14
C TYR A 12 4.55 -6.57 11.84
N ARG A 13 4.83 -7.55 12.70
CA ARG A 13 4.22 -8.87 12.64
C ARG A 13 3.74 -9.26 14.03
N ASN A 14 2.71 -8.58 14.51
CA ASN A 14 1.99 -8.96 15.73
C ASN A 14 0.52 -8.52 15.61
N GLY A 15 -0.29 -9.37 14.98
CA GLY A 15 -1.75 -9.25 14.97
C GLY A 15 -2.39 -9.86 13.72
N ASP A 16 -3.60 -10.38 13.86
CA ASP A 16 -4.46 -10.92 12.78
C ASP A 16 -4.95 -9.83 11.78
N ILE A 17 -4.47 -8.60 11.93
CA ILE A 17 -4.87 -7.44 11.13
C ILE A 17 -3.72 -7.10 10.18
N GLU A 18 -3.98 -7.25 8.89
CA GLU A 18 -3.02 -6.85 7.85
C GLU A 18 -2.80 -5.33 7.89
N CYS A 19 -1.57 -4.88 7.63
CA CYS A 19 -1.22 -3.45 7.66
C CYS A 19 -2.13 -2.60 6.75
N ILE A 20 -2.58 -3.16 5.62
CA ILE A 20 -3.52 -2.48 4.73
C ILE A 20 -4.88 -2.24 5.38
N ASP A 21 -5.35 -3.14 6.25
CA ASP A 21 -6.63 -2.99 6.94
C ASP A 21 -6.56 -1.88 7.97
N ALA A 22 -5.43 -1.77 8.68
CA ALA A 22 -5.17 -0.65 9.57
C ALA A 22 -5.13 0.69 8.80
N ILE A 23 -4.45 0.74 7.65
CA ILE A 23 -4.40 1.94 6.79
C ILE A 23 -5.80 2.32 6.30
N ARG A 24 -6.58 1.33 5.85
CA ARG A 24 -7.96 1.54 5.37
C ARG A 24 -8.84 2.11 6.47
N ALA A 25 -8.79 1.54 7.67
CA ALA A 25 -9.54 2.03 8.83
C ALA A 25 -9.11 3.46 9.23
N ALA A 26 -7.80 3.76 9.18
CA ALA A 26 -7.27 5.06 9.53
C ALA A 26 -7.62 6.17 8.52
N LEU A 27 -7.69 5.83 7.23
CA LEU A 27 -7.94 6.81 6.16
C LEU A 27 -9.41 7.00 5.84
N GLY A 28 -10.28 6.01 6.11
CA GLY A 28 -11.71 6.08 5.79
C GLY A 28 -11.94 6.47 4.32
N ASP A 29 -12.69 7.55 4.10
CA ASP A 29 -13.03 8.06 2.77
C ASP A 29 -11.81 8.49 1.93
N ALA A 30 -10.65 8.75 2.56
CA ALA A 30 -9.41 9.09 1.87
C ALA A 30 -8.62 7.85 1.39
N TYR A 31 -9.04 6.63 1.75
CA TYR A 31 -8.35 5.40 1.35
C TYR A 31 -8.23 5.21 -0.19
N PRO A 32 -9.24 5.55 -1.01
CA PRO A 32 -9.12 5.50 -2.46
C PRO A 32 -7.97 6.37 -3.01
N ASP A 33 -7.71 7.54 -2.43
CA ASP A 33 -6.62 8.42 -2.87
C ASP A 33 -5.23 7.84 -2.52
N TYR A 34 -5.11 7.16 -1.39
CA TYR A 34 -3.91 6.39 -1.06
C TYR A 34 -3.66 5.27 -2.07
N CYS A 35 -4.71 4.54 -2.47
CA CYS A 35 -4.61 3.51 -3.50
C CYS A 35 -4.19 4.12 -4.85
N ARG A 36 -4.80 5.24 -5.26
CA ARG A 36 -4.46 5.97 -6.49
C ARG A 36 -2.97 6.32 -6.54
N GLY A 37 -2.43 6.88 -5.46
CA GLY A 37 -1.00 7.21 -5.36
C GLY A 37 -0.11 5.98 -5.52
N ASN A 38 -0.50 4.84 -4.92
CA ASN A 38 0.22 3.59 -5.07
C ASN A 38 0.18 3.03 -6.50
N VAL A 39 -0.99 3.04 -7.15
CA VAL A 39 -1.12 2.65 -8.57
C VAL A 39 -0.14 3.45 -9.43
N MET A 40 -0.16 4.79 -9.31
CA MET A 40 0.74 5.66 -10.07
C MET A 40 2.22 5.35 -9.76
N LYS A 41 2.56 5.20 -8.48
CA LYS A 41 3.92 4.87 -8.02
C LYS A 41 4.45 3.57 -8.65
N TYR A 42 3.61 2.54 -8.77
CA TYR A 42 4.00 1.26 -9.34
C TYR A 42 4.07 1.30 -10.88
N LEU A 43 3.13 1.98 -11.53
CA LEU A 43 3.18 2.23 -12.98
C LEU A 43 4.36 3.12 -13.40
N TRP A 44 4.85 4.00 -12.53
CA TRP A 44 6.04 4.80 -12.82
C TRP A 44 7.31 3.94 -12.82
N ARG A 45 7.46 3.06 -11.83
CA ARG A 45 8.72 2.35 -11.57
C ARG A 45 8.91 1.07 -12.38
N TYR A 46 7.85 0.47 -12.93
CA TYR A 46 7.91 -0.94 -13.35
C TYR A 46 9.00 -1.21 -14.39
N LYS A 47 9.20 -0.31 -15.37
CA LYS A 47 10.24 -0.47 -16.39
C LYS A 47 11.66 -0.45 -15.81
N ASN A 48 11.86 0.22 -14.67
CA ASN A 48 13.18 0.57 -14.14
C ASN A 48 13.50 -0.12 -12.81
N LYS A 49 12.57 -0.89 -12.22
CA LYS A 49 12.74 -1.51 -10.89
C LYS A 49 12.35 -2.99 -10.86
N ASN A 50 11.06 -3.33 -10.75
CA ASN A 50 10.63 -4.72 -10.52
C ASN A 50 9.77 -5.33 -11.65
N GLY A 51 9.65 -4.66 -12.80
CA GLY A 51 8.94 -5.20 -13.96
C GLY A 51 7.49 -5.58 -13.65
N ILE A 52 7.13 -6.82 -14.00
CA ILE A 52 5.77 -7.36 -13.82
C ILE A 52 5.30 -7.35 -12.37
N GLU A 53 6.20 -7.47 -11.38
CA GLU A 53 5.81 -7.46 -9.97
C GLU A 53 5.19 -6.10 -9.57
N ASP A 54 5.73 -4.99 -10.09
CA ASP A 54 5.13 -3.68 -9.84
C ASP A 54 3.79 -3.55 -10.59
N LEU A 55 3.64 -4.14 -11.78
CA LEU A 55 2.34 -4.15 -12.47
C LEU A 55 1.28 -4.93 -11.68
N LEU A 56 1.64 -6.06 -11.09
CA LEU A 56 0.74 -6.84 -10.22
C LEU A 56 0.37 -6.05 -8.94
N LYS A 57 1.32 -5.32 -8.35
CA LYS A 57 1.03 -4.40 -7.23
C LYS A 57 0.09 -3.28 -7.65
N ALA A 58 0.30 -2.68 -8.82
CA ALA A 58 -0.59 -1.66 -9.36
C ALA A 58 -2.01 -2.22 -9.54
N GLN A 59 -2.15 -3.42 -10.12
CA GLN A 59 -3.43 -4.09 -10.28
C GLN A 59 -4.11 -4.35 -8.92
N TRP A 60 -3.36 -4.81 -7.92
CA TRP A 60 -3.89 -5.04 -6.58
C TRP A 60 -4.45 -3.76 -5.94
N TYR A 61 -3.70 -2.65 -5.99
CA TYR A 61 -4.18 -1.36 -5.47
C TYR A 61 -5.36 -0.80 -6.28
N LEU A 62 -5.39 -1.04 -7.59
CA LEU A 62 -6.53 -0.67 -8.43
C LEU A 62 -7.79 -1.46 -8.03
N ASN A 63 -7.66 -2.76 -7.79
CA ASN A 63 -8.77 -3.60 -7.32
C ASN A 63 -9.25 -3.17 -5.93
N ALA A 64 -8.34 -2.86 -5.02
CA ALA A 64 -8.66 -2.35 -3.68
C ALA A 64 -9.42 -1.01 -3.76
N MET A 65 -8.99 -0.10 -4.64
CA MET A 65 -9.67 1.17 -4.90
C MET A 65 -11.09 0.94 -5.43
N ILE A 66 -11.27 0.07 -6.43
CA ILE A 66 -12.59 -0.28 -6.98
C ILE A 66 -13.51 -0.85 -5.90
N ALA A 67 -12.99 -1.74 -5.05
CA ALA A 67 -13.76 -2.31 -3.94
C ALA A 67 -14.20 -1.23 -2.94
N ALA A 68 -13.32 -0.31 -2.58
CA ALA A 68 -13.64 0.78 -1.65
C ALA A 68 -14.69 1.74 -2.22
N THR A 69 -14.59 2.11 -3.51
CA THR A 69 -15.53 3.05 -4.15
C THR A 69 -16.95 2.47 -4.35
N ARG A 70 -17.09 1.15 -4.47
CA ARG A 70 -18.40 0.49 -4.66
C ARG A 70 -19.21 0.36 -3.36
N ILE A 71 -18.58 0.60 -2.21
CA ILE A 71 -19.21 0.48 -0.88
C ILE A 71 -19.62 1.88 -0.35
N SER A 72 -19.22 2.95 -1.07
CA SER A 72 -19.55 4.35 -0.76
C SER A 72 -20.92 4.78 -1.26
#